data_AF-A0A7W0UXC5-F1
#
_entry.id   AF-A0A7W0UXC5-F1
#
_cell.length_a   1.000
_cell.length_b   1.000
_cell.length_c   1.000
_cell.angle_alpha   90.00
_cell.angle_beta   90.00
_cell.angle_gamma   90.00
#
_symmetry.space_group_name_H-M   'P 1'
#
loop_
_entity.id
_entity.type
_entity.pdbx_description
1 polymer ?
#
loop_
_entity_poly.entity_id
_entity_poly.type
_entity_poly.pdbx_seq_one_letter_code
_entity_poly.pdbx_strand_id
1 'polypeptide(L)'
;MEHRKFMKVMGLLLLLGCLVGWGPSGLAQGGKPADWLTDGGNPQRTAWQQDEKILTTSNVKDMKLLWKIKLDNQPRQMHSLLPALIVGRVNTSSGPKQIAIVTGVSDNIYAIDADKGELLWKKHFESSWTPPPGGGRGAGVLCPGGITATPVIGPTDTPGKYTIYAASWDGM
;
A
#
# COMPACT_ATOMS: atom_id res chain seq x y z
N MET A 1 -48.27 37.71 -61.86
CA MET A 1 -46.91 38.22 -62.09
C MET A 1 -46.11 37.92 -60.84
N GLU A 2 -45.47 36.75 -60.81
CA GLU A 2 -44.00 36.59 -60.96
C GLU A 2 -43.31 36.97 -59.62
N HIS A 3 -42.72 36.08 -58.82
CA HIS A 3 -41.82 34.99 -59.18
C HIS A 3 -41.88 33.78 -58.22
N ARG A 4 -41.75 32.61 -58.84
CA ARG A 4 -41.55 31.26 -58.26
C ARG A 4 -40.06 30.97 -58.01
N LYS A 5 -39.80 30.19 -56.95
CA LYS A 5 -38.82 29.07 -56.81
C LYS A 5 -37.31 29.39 -56.84
N PHE A 6 -36.56 28.82 -55.87
CA PHE A 6 -35.41 27.89 -56.05
C PHE A 6 -34.88 27.50 -54.63
N MET A 7 -35.12 26.31 -54.07
CA MET A 7 -34.44 25.01 -54.25
C MET A 7 -33.27 24.74 -53.26
N LYS A 8 -33.49 23.76 -52.37
CA LYS A 8 -32.60 22.64 -51.94
C LYS A 8 -31.40 22.84 -50.97
N VAL A 9 -31.50 22.05 -49.89
CA VAL A 9 -30.47 21.14 -49.28
C VAL A 9 -29.36 21.77 -48.42
N MET A 10 -29.33 21.42 -47.12
CA MET A 10 -28.29 20.56 -46.50
C MET A 10 -28.56 20.49 -44.98
N GLY A 11 -28.67 19.28 -44.43
CA GLY A 11 -28.65 19.11 -42.97
C GLY A 11 -27.23 19.16 -42.41
N LEU A 12 -27.09 19.45 -41.10
CA LEU A 12 -26.17 18.74 -40.22
C LEU A 12 -26.39 19.14 -38.74
N LEU A 13 -26.15 18.14 -37.89
CA LEU A 13 -26.15 18.12 -36.43
C LEU A 13 -25.42 19.30 -35.75
N LEU A 14 -25.93 19.73 -34.59
CA LEU A 14 -25.10 20.19 -33.46
C LEU A 14 -25.70 19.70 -32.13
N LEU A 15 -25.40 18.44 -31.80
CA LEU A 15 -25.36 17.96 -30.42
C LEU A 15 -24.03 18.45 -29.81
N LEU A 16 -24.04 19.58 -29.09
CA LEU A 16 -23.04 19.84 -28.04
C LEU A 16 -23.49 19.02 -26.82
N GLY A 17 -22.74 18.09 -26.25
CA GLY A 17 -21.29 18.07 -26.11
C GLY A 17 -20.88 18.19 -24.64
N CYS A 18 -21.56 17.51 -23.71
CA CYS A 18 -21.00 17.25 -22.38
C CYS A 18 -20.12 15.99 -22.48
N LEU A 19 -18.89 16.17 -22.98
CA LEU A 19 -17.82 15.22 -22.74
C LEU A 19 -17.51 15.27 -21.24
N VAL A 20 -18.21 14.44 -20.46
CA VAL A 20 -17.75 14.05 -19.14
C VAL A 20 -16.44 13.32 -19.39
N GLY A 21 -15.33 14.01 -19.11
CA GLY A 21 -14.01 13.44 -19.22
C GLY A 21 -13.93 12.18 -18.39
N TRP A 22 -13.83 11.03 -19.05
CA TRP A 22 -13.28 9.82 -18.46
C TRP A 22 -11.79 10.07 -18.18
N GLY A 23 -11.49 10.80 -17.12
CA GLY A 23 -10.23 10.62 -16.42
C GLY A 23 -10.23 9.20 -15.84
N PRO A 24 -9.09 8.47 -15.82
CA PRO A 24 -9.01 7.19 -15.16
C PRO A 24 -9.33 7.42 -13.69
N SER A 25 -10.58 7.12 -13.33
CA SER A 25 -11.05 7.07 -11.96
C SER A 25 -10.47 5.78 -11.39
N GLY A 26 -9.16 5.79 -11.13
CA GLY A 26 -8.52 4.76 -10.34
C GLY A 26 -9.29 4.66 -9.03
N LEU A 27 -9.75 3.45 -8.71
CA LEU A 27 -10.52 3.07 -7.52
C LEU A 27 -12.07 3.09 -7.62
N ALA A 28 -12.66 3.17 -8.81
CA ALA A 28 -14.07 2.77 -8.99
C ALA A 28 -14.20 1.30 -9.39
N GLN A 29 -13.78 0.38 -8.51
CA GLN A 29 -14.12 -1.04 -8.66
C GLN A 29 -14.51 -1.61 -7.29
N GLY A 30 -15.79 -1.96 -7.16
CA GLY A 30 -16.43 -2.54 -5.97
C GLY A 30 -15.97 -3.97 -5.64
N GLY A 31 -14.71 -4.30 -5.90
CA GLY A 31 -14.06 -5.49 -5.36
C GLY A 31 -13.70 -5.26 -3.89
N LYS A 32 -13.67 -6.35 -3.11
CA LYS A 32 -13.05 -6.33 -1.78
C LYS A 32 -11.59 -5.86 -1.96
N PRO A 33 -11.09 -4.95 -1.11
CA PRO A 33 -9.67 -4.61 -1.14
C PRO A 33 -8.84 -5.89 -1.02
N ALA A 34 -7.78 -6.01 -1.82
CA ALA A 34 -6.83 -7.12 -1.72
C ALA A 34 -5.88 -6.90 -0.52
N ASP A 35 -6.48 -6.87 0.67
CA ASP A 35 -5.80 -6.63 1.94
C ASP A 35 -4.79 -7.76 2.22
N TRP A 36 -3.68 -7.40 2.87
CA TRP A 36 -2.67 -8.32 3.40
C TRP A 36 -2.25 -7.82 4.78
N LEU A 37 -3.10 -8.10 5.78
CA LEU A 37 -3.07 -7.42 7.07
C LEU A 37 -2.17 -8.08 8.12
N THR A 38 -1.59 -9.23 7.81
CA THR A 38 -0.70 -9.98 8.71
C THR A 38 0.36 -10.70 7.90
N ASP A 39 1.47 -11.03 8.54
CA ASP A 39 2.43 -11.96 7.97
C ASP A 39 1.75 -13.29 7.57
N GLY A 40 2.06 -13.78 6.38
CA GLY A 40 1.38 -14.93 5.75
C GLY A 40 -0.04 -14.67 5.21
N GLY A 41 -0.54 -13.43 5.26
CA GLY A 41 -1.77 -12.97 4.59
C GLY A 41 -3.08 -13.26 5.34
N ASN A 42 -3.13 -14.28 6.18
CA ASN A 42 -4.30 -14.64 6.99
C ASN A 42 -3.87 -15.35 8.30
N PRO A 43 -4.79 -15.61 9.25
CA PRO A 43 -4.44 -16.28 10.52
C PRO A 43 -3.79 -17.66 10.34
N GLN A 44 -4.13 -18.39 9.27
CA GLN A 44 -3.54 -19.68 8.92
C GLN A 44 -2.18 -19.55 8.20
N ARG A 45 -1.77 -18.32 7.88
CA ARG A 45 -0.51 -17.98 7.20
C ARG A 45 -0.33 -18.73 5.89
N THR A 46 -1.39 -18.85 5.09
CA THR A 46 -1.33 -19.65 3.84
C THR A 46 -0.52 -18.99 2.72
N ALA A 47 -0.09 -17.73 2.89
CA ALA A 47 0.65 -16.96 1.89
C ALA A 47 -0.05 -16.86 0.52
N TRP A 48 -1.39 -16.79 0.51
CA TRP A 48 -2.18 -16.77 -0.72
C TRP A 48 -3.04 -15.50 -0.80
N GLN A 49 -2.81 -14.67 -1.83
CA GLN A 49 -3.68 -13.55 -2.16
C GLN A 49 -4.83 -14.02 -3.05
N GLN A 50 -5.98 -14.29 -2.45
CA GLN A 50 -7.16 -14.83 -3.15
C GLN A 50 -7.84 -13.81 -4.06
N ASP A 51 -7.70 -12.52 -3.75
CA ASP A 51 -8.35 -11.44 -4.48
C ASP A 51 -7.51 -10.94 -5.68
N GLU A 52 -6.30 -11.48 -5.89
CA GLU A 52 -5.46 -11.17 -7.05
C GLU A 52 -6.03 -11.81 -8.33
N LYS A 53 -6.18 -11.00 -9.39
CA LYS A 53 -6.79 -11.40 -10.67
C LYS A 53 -6.10 -10.79 -11.89
N ILE A 54 -5.06 -9.98 -11.70
CA ILE A 54 -4.37 -9.22 -12.74
C ILE A 54 -3.18 -10.04 -13.26
N LEU A 55 -2.33 -10.55 -12.36
CA LEU A 55 -1.13 -11.30 -12.72
C LEU A 55 -1.46 -12.74 -13.11
N THR A 56 -0.91 -13.19 -14.24
CA THR A 56 -1.06 -14.53 -14.79
C THR A 56 0.29 -15.06 -15.27
N THR A 57 0.41 -16.38 -15.46
CA THR A 57 1.63 -16.99 -16.02
C THR A 57 1.95 -16.51 -17.44
N SER A 58 0.98 -15.98 -18.18
CA SER A 58 1.18 -15.47 -19.53
C SER A 58 1.62 -14.00 -19.58
N ASN A 59 1.29 -13.20 -18.57
CA ASN A 59 1.59 -11.76 -18.55
C ASN A 59 2.70 -11.36 -17.56
N VAL A 60 3.05 -12.22 -16.59
CA VAL A 60 4.05 -11.90 -15.55
C VAL A 60 5.44 -11.58 -16.13
N LYS A 61 5.73 -12.08 -17.33
CA LYS A 61 6.95 -11.78 -18.11
C LYS A 61 7.12 -10.28 -18.42
N ASP A 62 6.03 -9.52 -18.46
CA ASP A 62 6.01 -8.11 -18.82
C ASP A 62 5.99 -7.18 -17.58
N MET A 63 6.18 -7.75 -16.38
CA MET A 63 6.20 -7.00 -15.13
C MET A 63 7.33 -5.96 -15.10
N LYS A 64 7.05 -4.79 -14.51
CA LYS A 64 7.99 -3.68 -14.41
C LYS A 64 8.09 -3.20 -12.97
N LEU A 65 9.27 -2.68 -12.62
CA LEU A 65 9.44 -1.92 -11.39
C LEU A 65 8.68 -0.59 -11.51
N LEU A 66 7.66 -0.38 -10.69
CA LEU A 66 6.89 0.87 -10.68
C LEU A 66 7.61 1.97 -9.91
N TRP A 67 8.15 1.64 -8.74
CA TRP A 67 8.88 2.57 -7.89
C TRP A 67 9.83 1.82 -6.94
N LYS A 68 10.77 2.57 -6.34
CA LYS A 68 11.62 2.10 -5.25
C LYS A 68 11.76 3.22 -4.21
N ILE A 69 11.79 2.85 -2.93
CA ILE A 69 12.00 3.78 -1.82
C ILE A 69 13.13 3.26 -0.92
N LYS A 70 13.95 4.17 -0.41
CA LYS A 70 14.94 3.87 0.62
C LYS A 70 14.38 4.31 1.97
N LEU A 71 14.23 3.36 2.89
CA LEU A 71 13.84 3.61 4.27
C LEU A 71 15.09 3.71 5.12
N ASP A 72 15.07 4.55 6.16
CA ASP A 72 16.18 4.74 7.10
C ASP A 72 16.23 3.63 8.16
N ASN A 73 16.01 2.38 7.73
CA ASN A 73 16.19 1.22 8.57
C ASN A 73 17.67 0.83 8.63
N GLN A 74 18.27 0.93 9.82
CA GLN A 74 19.60 0.35 10.08
C GLN A 74 19.44 -1.14 10.37
N PRO A 75 19.98 -2.04 9.53
CA PRO A 75 19.99 -3.47 9.82
C PRO A 75 20.76 -3.75 11.12
N ARG A 76 20.33 -4.77 11.86
CA ARG A 76 20.96 -5.21 13.11
C ARG A 76 21.11 -6.73 13.03
N GLN A 77 22.32 -7.23 13.16
CA GLN A 77 22.62 -8.67 12.99
C GLN A 77 22.07 -9.18 11.64
N MET A 78 21.30 -10.27 11.64
CA MET A 78 20.66 -10.85 10.46
C MET A 78 19.26 -10.28 10.17
N HIS A 79 18.90 -9.15 10.78
CA HIS A 79 17.57 -8.55 10.68
C HIS A 79 17.60 -7.20 9.96
N SER A 80 16.55 -6.92 9.18
CA SER A 80 16.39 -5.69 8.41
C SER A 80 14.91 -5.27 8.39
N LEU A 81 14.36 -4.98 7.23
CA LEU A 81 12.92 -4.81 7.02
C LEU A 81 12.20 -6.15 7.15
N LEU A 82 11.02 -6.12 7.75
CA LEU A 82 10.10 -7.24 7.88
C LEU A 82 9.11 -7.25 6.68
N PRO A 83 8.38 -8.35 6.45
CA PRO A 83 7.38 -8.43 5.38
C PRO A 83 6.47 -7.21 5.31
N ALA A 84 6.25 -6.72 4.08
CA ALA A 84 5.32 -5.63 3.83
C ALA A 84 3.88 -6.10 3.98
N LEU A 85 3.06 -5.30 4.65
CA LEU A 85 1.62 -5.48 4.79
C LEU A 85 0.91 -4.48 3.91
N ILE A 86 -0.24 -4.85 3.35
CA ILE A 86 -1.02 -4.00 2.45
C ILE A 86 -2.39 -3.73 3.06
N VAL A 87 -2.72 -2.46 3.22
CA VAL A 87 -4.06 -2.00 3.53
C VAL A 87 -4.65 -1.42 2.26
N GLY A 88 -5.53 -2.16 1.60
CA GLY A 88 -6.02 -1.91 0.26
C GLY A 88 -7.01 -0.74 0.17
N ARG A 89 -7.52 -0.21 1.30
CA ARG A 89 -8.39 0.98 1.27
C ARG A 89 -8.44 1.74 2.59
N VAL A 90 -7.53 2.68 2.79
CA VAL A 90 -7.58 3.64 3.91
C VAL A 90 -8.27 4.93 3.48
N ASN A 91 -9.27 5.39 4.22
CA ASN A 91 -9.91 6.67 3.97
C ASN A 91 -9.01 7.81 4.44
N THR A 92 -8.67 8.74 3.53
CA THR A 92 -7.90 9.95 3.84
C THR A 92 -8.64 11.20 3.39
N SER A 93 -8.21 12.38 3.85
CA SER A 93 -8.77 13.67 3.40
C SER A 93 -8.61 13.90 1.89
N SER A 94 -7.60 13.27 1.27
CA SER A 94 -7.35 13.32 -0.17
C SER A 94 -8.06 12.21 -0.96
N GLY A 95 -8.94 11.43 -0.30
CA GLY A 95 -9.60 10.26 -0.86
C GLY A 95 -9.01 8.93 -0.38
N PRO A 96 -9.61 7.79 -0.76
CA PRO A 96 -9.11 6.48 -0.37
C PRO A 96 -7.71 6.18 -0.94
N LYS A 97 -6.86 5.52 -0.15
CA LYS A 97 -5.49 5.13 -0.55
C LYS A 97 -5.23 3.67 -0.28
N GLN A 98 -4.38 3.06 -1.12
CA GLN A 98 -3.69 1.83 -0.78
C GLN A 98 -2.40 2.18 -0.02
N ILE A 99 -2.20 1.59 1.15
CA ILE A 99 -1.06 1.89 2.00
C ILE A 99 -0.28 0.61 2.27
N ALA A 100 1.01 0.62 1.92
CA ALA A 100 1.96 -0.38 2.36
C ALA A 100 2.50 -0.01 3.75
N ILE A 101 2.39 -0.93 4.70
CA ILE A 101 2.97 -0.82 6.03
C ILE A 101 4.20 -1.72 6.08
N VAL A 102 5.35 -1.12 6.38
CA VAL A 102 6.62 -1.84 6.51
C VAL A 102 7.20 -1.54 7.88
N THR A 103 7.69 -2.56 8.55
CA THR A 103 8.45 -2.44 9.80
C THR A 103 9.90 -2.80 9.56
N GLY A 104 10.82 -2.25 10.35
CA GLY A 104 12.20 -2.71 10.34
C GLY A 104 12.84 -2.69 11.72
N VAL A 105 13.85 -3.54 11.90
CA VAL A 105 14.54 -3.83 13.17
C VAL A 105 15.09 -2.62 13.92
N SER A 106 15.20 -1.47 13.26
CA SER A 106 15.54 -0.18 13.88
C SER A 106 14.39 0.48 14.64
N ASP A 107 13.36 -0.28 15.02
CA ASP A 107 12.20 0.18 15.80
C ASP A 107 11.34 1.21 15.06
N ASN A 108 11.12 0.98 13.77
CA ASN A 108 10.36 1.89 12.91
C ASN A 108 9.21 1.18 12.20
N ILE A 109 8.06 1.84 12.14
CA ILE A 109 6.96 1.56 11.20
C ILE A 109 6.91 2.68 10.17
N TYR A 110 6.80 2.30 8.90
CA TYR A 110 6.68 3.17 7.75
C TYR A 110 5.35 2.92 7.06
N ALA A 111 4.59 3.98 6.79
CA ALA A 111 3.46 3.93 5.88
C ALA A 111 3.84 4.57 4.56
N ILE A 112 3.61 3.84 3.47
CA ILE A 112 4.00 4.20 2.13
C ILE A 112 2.74 4.19 1.27
N ASP A 113 2.54 5.23 0.48
CA ASP A 113 1.53 5.26 -0.57
C ASP A 113 1.89 4.18 -1.62
N ALA A 114 1.08 3.13 -1.73
CA ALA A 114 1.43 1.97 -2.55
C ALA A 114 1.40 2.29 -4.05
N ASP A 115 0.64 3.30 -4.47
CA ASP A 115 0.54 3.70 -5.87
C ASP A 115 1.76 4.54 -6.28
N LYS A 116 2.24 5.40 -5.37
CA LYS A 116 3.30 6.37 -5.68
C LYS A 116 4.70 6.00 -5.17
N GLY A 117 4.79 5.12 -4.17
CA GLY A 117 6.05 4.82 -3.49
C GLY A 117 6.54 5.96 -2.60
N GLU A 118 5.62 6.82 -2.12
CA GLU A 118 5.94 7.98 -1.27
C GLU A 118 5.75 7.64 0.21
N LEU A 119 6.69 8.04 1.07
CA LEU A 119 6.53 7.90 2.52
C LEU A 119 5.43 8.87 3.00
N LEU A 120 4.34 8.32 3.55
CA LEU A 120 3.24 9.09 4.13
C LEU A 120 3.57 9.52 5.56
N TRP A 121 4.05 8.58 6.36
CA TRP A 121 4.48 8.84 7.73
C TRP A 121 5.43 7.75 8.22
N LYS A 122 6.15 8.08 9.29
CA LYS A 122 7.03 7.19 10.03
C LYS A 122 6.70 7.27 11.51
N LYS A 123 6.67 6.13 12.19
CA LYS A 123 6.60 6.03 13.65
C LYS A 123 7.85 5.30 14.15
N HIS A 124 8.65 5.99 14.96
CA HIS A 124 9.74 5.39 15.72
C HIS A 124 9.24 5.01 17.12
N PHE A 125 9.71 3.87 17.62
CA PHE A 125 9.53 3.45 19.01
C PHE A 125 10.85 3.66 19.75
N GLU A 126 10.77 4.44 20.82
CA GLU A 126 11.92 4.67 21.67
C GLU A 126 12.15 3.46 22.59
N SER A 127 13.41 3.07 22.74
CA SER A 127 13.84 2.10 23.73
C SER A 127 14.85 2.77 24.66
N SER A 128 14.72 2.53 25.96
CA SER A 128 15.72 2.95 26.96
C SER A 128 16.95 2.02 26.98
N TRP A 129 16.95 0.97 26.15
CA TRP A 129 18.05 0.02 26.08
C TRP A 129 19.16 0.53 25.17
N THR A 130 20.40 0.48 25.66
CA THR A 130 21.60 0.82 24.89
C THR A 130 22.36 -0.47 24.56
N PRO A 131 22.50 -0.84 23.27
CA PRO A 131 23.28 -2.02 22.89
C PRO A 131 24.75 -1.86 23.27
N PRO A 132 25.43 -2.94 23.71
CA PRO A 132 26.88 -2.92 23.83
C PRO A 132 27.54 -2.75 22.43
N PRO A 133 28.84 -2.39 22.35
CA PRO A 133 29.54 -2.11 21.09
C PRO A 133 29.55 -3.24 20.03
N GLY A 134 29.17 -4.48 20.41
CA GLY A 134 28.98 -5.63 19.50
C GLY A 134 27.53 -6.01 19.18
N GLY A 135 26.55 -5.27 19.72
CA GLY A 135 25.12 -5.55 19.62
C GLY A 135 24.63 -6.73 20.48
N GLY A 136 23.34 -6.73 20.82
CA GLY A 136 22.64 -7.81 21.57
C GLY A 136 23.03 -7.94 23.06
N ARG A 137 22.16 -8.53 23.88
CA ARG A 137 22.47 -8.93 25.28
C ARG A 137 23.15 -10.30 25.37
N GLY A 138 24.09 -10.60 24.47
CA GLY A 138 24.75 -11.91 24.45
C GLY A 138 23.88 -13.09 24.00
N ALA A 139 22.61 -12.88 23.63
CA ALA A 139 21.78 -13.95 23.06
C ALA A 139 21.85 -14.06 21.53
N GLY A 140 22.88 -13.45 20.94
CA GLY A 140 23.24 -13.66 19.54
C GLY A 140 22.23 -13.08 18.54
N VAL A 141 22.23 -13.66 17.35
CA VAL A 141 21.55 -13.13 16.15
C VAL A 141 20.02 -13.12 16.23
N LEU A 142 19.41 -13.82 17.19
CA LEU A 142 17.96 -13.93 17.29
C LEU A 142 17.29 -12.70 17.89
N CYS A 143 18.02 -11.97 18.73
CA CYS A 143 17.50 -10.82 19.45
C CYS A 143 18.45 -9.62 19.28
N PRO A 144 18.35 -8.93 18.12
CA PRO A 144 19.18 -7.78 17.78
C PRO A 144 18.89 -6.53 18.64
N GLY A 145 17.92 -6.57 19.56
CA GLY A 145 17.54 -5.47 20.44
C GLY A 145 16.64 -4.45 19.74
N GLY A 146 15.69 -4.94 18.93
CA GLY A 146 14.74 -4.10 18.19
C GLY A 146 13.51 -4.89 17.76
N ILE A 147 12.61 -4.28 17.00
CA ILE A 147 11.41 -4.95 16.50
C ILE A 147 11.75 -6.12 15.55
N THR A 148 11.39 -7.33 15.96
CA THR A 148 11.61 -8.57 15.20
C THR A 148 10.30 -9.24 14.76
N ALA A 149 9.15 -8.72 15.18
CA ALA A 149 7.84 -9.23 14.82
C ALA A 149 7.14 -8.32 13.80
N THR A 150 6.63 -8.91 12.72
CA THR A 150 5.76 -8.22 11.78
C THR A 150 4.48 -7.80 12.50
N PRO A 151 4.00 -6.55 12.34
CA PRO A 151 2.74 -6.12 12.92
C PRO A 151 1.55 -6.95 12.44
N VAL A 152 0.43 -6.81 13.13
CA VAL A 152 -0.88 -7.25 12.66
C VAL A 152 -1.78 -6.02 12.52
N ILE A 153 -2.55 -5.95 11.45
CA ILE A 153 -3.47 -4.86 11.18
C ILE A 153 -4.91 -5.38 11.31
N GLY A 154 -5.74 -4.66 12.05
CA GLY A 154 -7.16 -4.95 12.18
C GLY A 154 -8.01 -3.83 11.60
N PRO A 155 -9.15 -4.13 10.94
CA PRO A 155 -10.14 -3.10 10.67
C PRO A 155 -10.72 -2.57 11.99
N THR A 156 -11.25 -1.36 11.94
CA THR A 156 -12.05 -0.80 13.04
C THR A 156 -13.53 -0.81 12.68
N ASP A 157 -14.39 -0.43 13.63
CA ASP A 157 -15.83 -0.25 13.38
C ASP A 157 -16.14 0.88 12.38
N THR A 158 -15.15 1.73 12.08
CA THR A 158 -15.26 2.77 11.05
C THR A 158 -14.66 2.28 9.72
N PRO A 159 -15.46 2.20 8.63
CA PRO A 159 -14.95 1.79 7.32
C PRO A 159 -13.77 2.64 6.86
N GLY A 160 -12.75 1.98 6.30
CA GLY A 160 -11.52 2.63 5.83
C GLY A 160 -10.61 3.14 6.94
N LYS A 161 -10.87 2.80 8.21
CA LYS A 161 -9.98 3.05 9.34
C LYS A 161 -9.50 1.72 9.93
N TYR A 162 -8.21 1.65 10.19
CA TYR A 162 -7.50 0.45 10.63
C TYR A 162 -6.64 0.75 11.86
N THR A 163 -6.37 -0.28 12.65
CA THR A 163 -5.45 -0.23 13.80
C THR A 163 -4.26 -1.15 13.52
N ILE A 164 -3.06 -0.65 13.76
CA ILE A 164 -1.82 -1.43 13.67
C ILE A 164 -1.43 -1.86 15.09
N TYR A 165 -1.31 -3.17 15.30
CA TYR A 165 -0.80 -3.77 16.53
C TYR A 165 0.64 -4.20 16.31
N ALA A 166 1.57 -3.58 17.03
CA ALA A 166 3.00 -3.85 16.93
C ALA A 166 3.61 -3.95 18.32
N ALA A 167 4.60 -4.84 18.46
CA ALA A 167 5.47 -4.91 19.62
C ALA A 167 6.87 -4.52 19.16
N SER A 168 7.33 -3.33 19.56
CA SER A 168 8.72 -2.94 19.39
C SER A 168 9.59 -3.58 20.45
N TRP A 169 10.86 -3.81 20.13
CA TRP A 169 11.84 -4.45 20.99
C TRP A 169 11.55 -5.95 21.26
N ASP A 170 12.60 -6.73 21.49
CA ASP A 170 12.58 -8.20 21.46
C ASP A 170 12.88 -8.87 22.81
N GLY A 171 12.94 -8.11 23.89
CA GLY A 171 13.22 -8.67 25.23
C GLY A 171 14.66 -8.50 25.70
N MET A 172 15.55 -7.95 24.86
CA MET A 172 16.99 -7.80 25.15
C MET A 172 17.47 -6.37 25.18
#